data_AF-A0A536N602-F1
#
_entry.id   AF-A0A536N602-F1
#
_cell.length_a   1.000
_cell.length_b   1.000
_cell.length_c   1.000
_cell.angle_alpha   90.00
_cell.angle_beta   90.00
_cell.angle_gamma   90.00
#
_symmetry.space_group_name_H-M   'P 1'
#
loop_
_entity.id
_entity.type
_entity.pdbx_description
1 polymer ?
#
loop_
_entity_poly.entity_id
_entity_poly.type
_entity_poly.pdbx_seq_one_letter_code
_entity_poly.pdbx_strand_id
1 'polypeptide(L)'
;MAATYNQIAARGLERISGLSEGLFAVAMTLIVLEIRVPDLGPTHSDAALWTGLVALGPRFLTYLLSFLTLGIFWSGQQTQLNYFARADRHLAWIHLGLLATVALLPFSTSLLADYIELRLALLVYWANIAAFGVFIYGIWAYATRAGLLKEDADAMVSAAIRRRMVGAQALYAVGAALWIFSTFLSIAFIVLVQLNFAIAPRVRFLSQL
;
A
#
# COMPACT_ATOMS: atom_id res chain seq x y z
N MET A 1 -26.40 27.30 16.57
CA MET A 1 -26.20 26.15 15.65
C MET A 1 -25.88 24.93 16.51
N ALA A 2 -26.71 23.88 16.51
CA ALA A 2 -26.51 22.72 17.37
C ALA A 2 -25.41 21.81 16.80
N ALA A 3 -24.45 21.40 17.63
CA ALA A 3 -23.40 20.47 17.23
C ALA A 3 -24.01 19.11 16.87
N THR A 4 -23.73 18.60 15.68
CA THR A 4 -24.26 17.30 15.21
C THR A 4 -23.45 16.16 15.82
N TYR A 5 -24.03 15.00 16.12
CA TYR A 5 -23.29 13.82 16.62
C TYR A 5 -22.08 13.47 15.74
N ASN A 6 -22.21 13.61 14.42
CA ASN A 6 -21.12 13.37 13.46
C ASN A 6 -19.94 14.34 13.60
N GLN A 7 -20.15 15.51 14.20
CA GLN A 7 -19.11 16.49 14.54
C GLN A 7 -18.50 16.23 15.92
N ILE A 8 -19.10 15.38 16.77
CA ILE A 8 -18.65 15.08 18.14
C ILE A 8 -17.96 13.71 18.17
N ALA A 9 -18.48 12.73 17.43
CA ALA A 9 -17.90 11.41 17.26
C ALA A 9 -16.61 11.48 16.39
N ALA A 10 -15.59 10.71 16.79
CA ALA A 10 -14.31 10.54 16.07
C ALA A 10 -13.43 11.81 15.90
N ARG A 11 -13.44 12.73 16.89
CA ARG A 11 -12.55 13.91 16.87
C ARG A 11 -11.05 13.62 17.04
N GLY A 12 -10.69 12.46 17.59
CA GLY A 12 -9.31 12.12 17.90
C GLY A 12 -8.54 11.62 16.68
N LEU A 13 -7.84 12.53 16.00
CA LEU A 13 -6.81 12.20 14.99
C LEU A 13 -5.81 11.16 15.51
N GLU A 14 -5.43 11.29 16.79
CA GLU A 14 -4.55 10.35 17.50
C GLU A 14 -5.08 8.91 17.49
N ARG A 15 -6.40 8.71 17.62
CA ARG A 15 -6.98 7.36 17.60
C ARG A 15 -6.95 6.75 16.21
N ILE A 16 -7.22 7.54 15.18
CA ILE A 16 -7.11 7.10 13.77
C ILE A 16 -5.66 6.76 13.44
N SER A 17 -4.73 7.63 13.84
CA SER A 17 -3.30 7.43 13.67
C SER A 17 -2.85 6.14 14.38
N GLY A 18 -3.14 5.99 15.67
CA GLY A 18 -2.74 4.81 16.45
C GLY A 18 -3.33 3.49 15.91
N LEU A 19 -4.59 3.49 15.47
CA LEU A 19 -5.17 2.30 14.83
C LEU A 19 -4.50 1.99 13.49
N SER A 20 -4.16 3.02 12.72
CA SER A 20 -3.49 2.85 11.44
C SER A 20 -2.08 2.28 11.62
N GLU A 21 -1.29 2.87 12.53
CA GLU A 21 0.04 2.36 12.87
C GLU A 21 0.01 0.89 13.30
N GLY A 22 -0.92 0.54 14.20
CA GLY A 22 -1.07 -0.83 14.65
C GLY A 22 -1.40 -1.80 13.52
N LEU A 23 -2.34 -1.44 12.63
CA LEU A 23 -2.76 -2.35 11.57
C LEU A 23 -1.75 -2.48 10.43
N PHE A 24 -1.04 -1.40 10.07
CA PHE A 24 0.07 -1.49 9.13
C PHE A 24 1.19 -2.38 9.69
N ALA A 25 1.58 -2.21 10.96
CA ALA A 25 2.59 -3.06 11.60
C ALA A 25 2.20 -4.55 11.61
N VAL A 26 0.93 -4.84 11.93
CA VAL A 26 0.41 -6.22 11.86
C VAL A 26 0.44 -6.75 10.43
N ALA A 27 -0.05 -5.99 9.44
CA ALA A 27 -0.04 -6.45 8.05
C ALA A 27 1.38 -6.68 7.50
N MET A 28 2.32 -5.78 7.82
CA MET A 28 3.74 -5.91 7.44
C MET A 28 4.42 -7.13 8.05
N THR A 29 4.00 -7.56 9.24
CA THR A 29 4.56 -8.74 9.90
C THR A 29 3.87 -10.03 9.44
N LEU A 30 2.56 -10.01 9.15
CA LEU A 30 1.83 -11.18 8.67
C LEU A 30 2.30 -11.68 7.31
N ILE A 31 2.70 -10.79 6.39
CA ILE A 31 3.15 -11.21 5.05
C ILE A 31 4.37 -12.14 5.08
N VAL A 32 5.19 -12.12 6.14
CA VAL A 32 6.34 -13.04 6.26
C VAL A 32 5.89 -14.49 6.44
N LEU A 33 4.70 -14.70 7.02
CA LEU A 33 4.14 -16.02 7.26
C LEU A 33 3.77 -16.74 5.95
N GLU A 34 3.68 -16.01 4.84
CA GLU A 34 3.45 -16.57 3.50
C GLU A 34 4.70 -17.24 2.91
N ILE A 35 5.87 -16.98 3.50
CA ILE A 35 7.13 -17.68 3.18
C ILE A 35 7.25 -18.89 4.10
N ARG A 36 6.71 -20.02 3.65
CA ARG A 36 6.79 -21.28 4.38
C ARG A 36 8.15 -21.95 4.18
N VAL A 37 8.65 -22.58 5.24
CA VAL A 37 9.85 -23.42 5.18
C VAL A 37 9.60 -24.56 4.17
N PRO A 38 10.56 -24.88 3.28
CA PRO A 38 10.34 -25.93 2.28
C PRO A 38 10.20 -27.29 2.97
N ASP A 39 9.20 -28.07 2.54
CA ASP A 39 9.06 -29.46 2.95
C ASP A 39 10.08 -30.32 2.18
N LEU A 40 11.05 -30.88 2.90
CA LEU A 40 12.11 -31.72 2.32
C LEU A 40 11.65 -33.17 2.10
N GLY A 41 10.42 -33.51 2.50
CA GLY A 41 9.93 -34.87 2.50
C GLY A 41 10.83 -35.78 3.35
N PRO A 42 11.08 -37.04 2.93
CA PRO A 42 11.86 -37.99 3.72
C PRO A 42 13.38 -37.80 3.65
N THR A 43 13.90 -36.94 2.74
CA THR A 43 15.35 -36.81 2.52
C THR A 43 15.88 -35.52 3.14
N HIS A 44 16.50 -35.64 4.31
CA HIS A 44 17.10 -34.52 5.01
C HIS A 44 18.58 -34.41 4.60
N SER A 45 18.90 -33.55 3.62
CA SER A 45 20.28 -33.23 3.22
C SER A 45 20.42 -31.74 2.86
N ASP A 46 21.64 -31.21 2.97
CA ASP A 46 21.94 -29.81 2.63
C ASP A 46 21.59 -29.50 1.17
N ALA A 47 21.77 -30.45 0.25
CA ALA A 47 21.41 -30.31 -1.16
C ALA A 47 19.89 -30.22 -1.37
N ALA A 48 19.11 -31.02 -0.64
CA ALA A 48 17.65 -30.96 -0.67
C ALA A 48 17.16 -29.63 -0.09
N LEU A 49 17.74 -29.17 1.03
CA LEU A 49 17.42 -27.88 1.64
C LEU A 49 17.75 -26.71 0.70
N TRP A 50 18.95 -26.71 0.09
CA TRP A 50 19.35 -25.69 -0.86
C TRP A 50 18.37 -25.59 -2.04
N THR A 51 17.97 -26.73 -2.60
CA THR A 51 16.99 -26.79 -3.69
C THR A 51 15.64 -26.21 -3.28
N GLY A 52 15.17 -26.55 -2.08
CA GLY A 52 13.94 -26.00 -1.51
C GLY A 52 14.02 -24.49 -1.29
N LEU A 53 15.14 -23.97 -0.79
CA LEU A 53 15.36 -22.53 -0.59
C LEU A 53 15.38 -21.76 -1.93
N VAL A 54 16.04 -22.29 -2.96
CA VAL A 54 16.04 -21.68 -4.29
C VAL A 54 14.62 -21.61 -4.87
N ALA A 55 13.81 -22.66 -4.65
CA ALA A 55 12.41 -22.68 -5.08
C ALA A 55 11.52 -21.64 -4.38
N LEU A 56 11.93 -21.11 -3.21
CA LEU A 56 11.22 -20.02 -2.52
C LEU A 56 11.47 -18.63 -3.13
N GLY A 57 12.42 -18.49 -4.07
CA GLY A 57 12.78 -17.20 -4.67
C GLY A 57 11.59 -16.32 -5.10
N PRO A 58 10.62 -16.86 -5.87
CA PRO A 58 9.41 -16.12 -6.26
C PRO A 58 8.55 -15.66 -5.08
N ARG A 59 8.46 -16.46 -4.00
CA ARG A 59 7.72 -16.09 -2.78
C ARG A 59 8.41 -14.96 -2.01
N PHE A 60 9.75 -14.99 -1.94
CA PHE A 60 10.52 -13.89 -1.36
C PHE A 60 10.31 -12.60 -2.16
N LEU A 61 10.21 -12.68 -3.49
CA LEU A 61 9.94 -11.53 -4.33
C LEU A 61 8.56 -10.92 -4.09
N THR A 62 7.50 -11.74 -4.07
CA THR A 62 6.14 -11.24 -3.78
C THR A 62 6.02 -10.69 -2.37
N TYR A 63 6.68 -11.32 -1.39
CA TYR A 63 6.81 -10.78 -0.04
C TYR A 63 7.45 -9.39 -0.03
N LEU A 64 8.62 -9.22 -0.64
CA LEU A 64 9.35 -7.96 -0.64
C LEU A 64 8.55 -6.85 -1.34
N LEU A 65 7.91 -7.17 -2.46
CA LEU A 65 7.03 -6.25 -3.19
C LEU A 65 5.86 -5.77 -2.32
N SER A 66 5.21 -6.67 -1.59
CA SER A 66 4.10 -6.32 -0.71
C SER A 66 4.56 -5.57 0.54
N PHE A 67 5.71 -5.91 1.10
CA PHE A 67 6.31 -5.17 2.22
C PHE A 67 6.61 -3.71 1.83
N LEU A 68 7.28 -3.52 0.69
CA LEU A 68 7.56 -2.19 0.15
C LEU A 68 6.28 -1.42 -0.17
N THR A 69 5.28 -2.09 -0.73
CA THR A 69 3.96 -1.49 -0.99
C THR A 69 3.35 -0.95 0.29
N LEU A 70 3.27 -1.76 1.36
CA LEU A 70 2.77 -1.30 2.66
C LEU A 70 3.59 -0.13 3.18
N GLY A 71 4.92 -0.17 3.08
CA GLY A 71 5.80 0.90 3.53
C GLY A 71 5.56 2.23 2.81
N ILE A 72 5.39 2.18 1.48
CA ILE A 72 5.11 3.36 0.66
C ILE A 72 3.74 3.95 1.03
N PHE A 73 2.69 3.12 1.14
CA PHE A 73 1.35 3.59 1.51
C PHE A 73 1.28 4.10 2.94
N TRP A 74 1.96 3.42 3.88
CA TRP A 74 2.10 3.85 5.26
C TRP A 74 2.77 5.24 5.35
N SER A 75 3.90 5.42 4.68
CA SER A 75 4.62 6.70 4.63
C SER A 75 3.76 7.82 4.01
N GLY A 76 3.03 7.49 2.94
CA GLY A 76 2.09 8.41 2.31
C GLY A 76 0.95 8.83 3.24
N GLN A 77 0.32 7.88 3.93
CA GLN A 77 -0.74 8.16 4.90
C GLN A 77 -0.22 8.97 6.09
N GLN A 78 0.94 8.63 6.64
CA GLN A 78 1.58 9.38 7.72
C GLN A 78 1.79 10.85 7.31
N THR A 79 2.24 11.07 6.08
CA THR A 79 2.37 12.43 5.53
C THR A 79 1.02 13.14 5.48
N GLN A 80 -0.08 12.49 5.07
CA GLN A 80 -1.41 13.10 5.06
C GLN A 80 -1.92 13.45 6.47
N LEU A 81 -1.77 12.52 7.42
CA LEU A 81 -2.19 12.71 8.81
C LEU A 81 -1.51 13.93 9.45
N ASN A 82 -0.25 14.20 9.08
CA ASN A 82 0.48 15.38 9.55
C ASN A 82 -0.13 16.71 9.09
N TYR A 83 -0.89 16.73 8.00
CA TYR A 83 -1.60 17.92 7.50
C TYR A 83 -3.03 18.05 8.02
N PHE A 84 -3.54 17.10 8.82
CA PHE A 84 -4.91 17.15 9.32
C PHE A 84 -4.95 17.88 10.66
N ALA A 85 -5.85 18.86 10.78
CA ALA A 85 -6.08 19.61 12.02
C ALA A 85 -7.15 18.94 12.91
N ARG A 86 -8.12 18.28 12.27
CA ARG A 86 -9.25 17.64 12.93
C ARG A 86 -9.74 16.45 12.11
N ALA A 87 -10.43 15.53 12.77
CA ALA A 87 -11.14 14.43 12.12
C ALA A 87 -12.64 14.51 12.43
N ASP A 88 -13.43 13.96 11.53
CA ASP A 88 -14.86 13.71 11.72
C ASP A 88 -15.17 12.23 11.50
N ARG A 89 -16.43 11.86 11.74
CA ARG A 89 -16.90 10.49 11.56
C ARG A 89 -16.69 9.96 10.14
N HIS A 90 -16.94 10.76 9.11
CA HIS A 90 -16.86 10.29 7.73
C HIS A 90 -15.43 10.02 7.32
N LEU A 91 -14.50 10.91 7.67
CA LEU A 91 -13.07 10.71 7.48
C LEU A 91 -12.59 9.43 8.17
N ALA A 92 -13.07 9.17 9.39
CA ALA A 92 -12.75 7.93 10.10
C ALA A 92 -13.22 6.66 9.35
N TRP A 93 -14.42 6.67 8.77
CA TRP A 93 -14.90 5.54 7.95
C TRP A 93 -14.11 5.35 6.66
N ILE A 94 -13.66 6.43 6.02
CA ILE A 94 -12.79 6.31 4.83
C ILE A 94 -11.43 5.72 5.24
N HIS A 95 -10.87 6.11 6.38
CA HIS A 95 -9.66 5.46 6.94
C HIS A 95 -9.91 4.00 7.26
N LEU A 96 -11.05 3.63 7.84
CA LEU A 96 -11.37 2.21 8.08
C LEU A 96 -11.42 1.41 6.77
N GLY A 97 -11.87 2.00 5.65
CA GLY A 97 -11.79 1.38 4.33
C GLY A 97 -10.35 1.16 3.84
N LEU A 98 -9.47 2.16 4.04
CA LEU A 98 -8.03 2.00 3.79
C LEU A 98 -7.44 0.86 4.64
N LEU A 99 -7.79 0.82 5.92
CA LEU A 99 -7.31 -0.18 6.86
C LEU A 99 -7.82 -1.60 6.55
N ALA A 100 -9.05 -1.74 6.08
CA ALA A 100 -9.54 -3.01 5.54
C ALA A 100 -8.71 -3.45 4.32
N THR A 101 -8.32 -2.50 3.46
CA THR A 101 -7.47 -2.75 2.28
C THR A 101 -6.06 -3.20 2.70
N VAL A 102 -5.51 -2.63 3.77
CA VAL A 102 -4.25 -3.05 4.42
C VAL A 102 -4.33 -4.48 4.91
N ALA A 103 -5.39 -4.82 5.65
CA ALA A 103 -5.60 -6.16 6.20
C ALA A 103 -5.82 -7.23 5.12
N LEU A 104 -6.29 -6.86 3.93
CA LEU A 104 -6.46 -7.76 2.79
C LEU A 104 -5.19 -8.03 1.99
N LEU A 105 -4.15 -7.19 2.13
CA LEU A 105 -2.93 -7.33 1.35
C LEU A 105 -2.18 -8.66 1.57
N PRO A 106 -2.07 -9.21 2.81
CA PRO A 106 -1.47 -10.53 3.01
C PRO A 106 -2.16 -11.62 2.19
N PHE A 107 -3.49 -11.61 2.16
CA PHE A 107 -4.27 -12.55 1.37
C PHE A 107 -3.99 -12.42 -0.13
N SER A 108 -4.05 -11.20 -0.69
CA SER A 108 -3.82 -11.01 -2.13
C SER A 108 -2.37 -11.32 -2.54
N THR A 109 -1.41 -11.11 -1.64
CA THR A 109 0.00 -11.47 -1.82
C THR A 109 0.19 -12.98 -1.87
N SER A 110 -0.42 -13.70 -0.92
CA SER A 110 -0.39 -15.17 -0.87
C SER A 110 -1.02 -15.77 -2.12
N LEU A 111 -2.19 -15.25 -2.52
CA LEU A 111 -2.88 -15.67 -3.74
C LEU A 111 -2.02 -15.48 -5.00
N LEU A 112 -1.32 -14.35 -5.11
CA LEU A 112 -0.39 -14.11 -6.22
C LEU A 112 0.82 -15.05 -6.17
N ALA A 113 1.36 -15.32 -4.99
CA ALA A 113 2.52 -16.19 -4.81
C ALA A 113 2.21 -17.65 -5.19
N ASP A 114 1.01 -18.14 -4.85
CA ASP A 114 0.57 -19.51 -5.15
C ASP A 114 0.16 -19.69 -6.62
N TYR A 115 -0.35 -18.63 -7.26
CA TYR A 115 -0.98 -18.70 -8.58
C TYR A 115 -0.46 -17.64 -9.55
N ILE A 116 0.86 -17.40 -9.59
CA ILE A 116 1.48 -16.34 -10.39
C ILE A 116 1.19 -16.43 -11.90
N GLU A 117 0.90 -17.64 -12.41
CA GLU A 117 0.53 -17.88 -13.80
C GLU A 117 -0.95 -17.56 -14.09
N LEU A 118 -1.79 -17.49 -13.05
CA LEU A 118 -3.22 -17.26 -13.19
C LEU A 118 -3.55 -15.76 -13.22
N ARG A 119 -4.17 -15.36 -14.33
CA ARG A 119 -4.66 -14.00 -14.58
C ARG A 119 -5.48 -13.41 -13.44
N LEU A 120 -6.31 -14.24 -12.81
CA LEU A 120 -7.19 -13.83 -11.72
C LEU A 120 -6.39 -13.42 -10.46
N ALA A 121 -5.30 -14.12 -10.14
CA ALA A 121 -4.47 -13.81 -8.97
C ALA A 121 -3.76 -12.45 -9.14
N LEU A 122 -3.21 -12.19 -10.33
CA LEU A 122 -2.70 -10.85 -10.70
C LEU A 122 -3.77 -9.78 -10.57
N LEU A 123 -4.97 -10.01 -11.11
CA LEU A 123 -6.06 -9.03 -11.05
C LEU A 123 -6.46 -8.71 -9.61
N VAL A 124 -6.57 -9.71 -8.74
CA VAL A 124 -6.92 -9.51 -7.32
C VAL A 124 -5.83 -8.69 -6.61
N TYR A 125 -4.55 -8.99 -6.85
CA TYR A 125 -3.43 -8.22 -6.30
C TYR A 125 -3.45 -6.76 -6.76
N TRP A 126 -3.60 -6.53 -8.06
CA TRP A 126 -3.68 -5.17 -8.62
C TRP A 126 -4.91 -4.41 -8.17
N ALA A 127 -6.06 -5.08 -8.04
CA ALA A 127 -7.27 -4.48 -7.49
C ALA A 127 -7.07 -4.03 -6.04
N ASN A 128 -6.33 -4.81 -5.24
CA ASN A 128 -5.97 -4.43 -3.88
C ASN A 128 -5.09 -3.17 -3.86
N ILE A 129 -4.07 -3.08 -4.71
CA ILE A 129 -3.21 -1.90 -4.86
C ILE A 129 -4.01 -0.67 -5.32
N ALA A 130 -4.91 -0.86 -6.29
CA ALA A 130 -5.78 0.21 -6.78
C ALA A 130 -6.71 0.74 -5.66
N ALA A 131 -7.24 -0.16 -4.82
CA ALA A 131 -8.06 0.21 -3.67
C ALA A 131 -7.30 1.12 -2.69
N PHE A 132 -6.01 0.85 -2.42
CA PHE A 132 -5.18 1.75 -1.61
C PHE A 132 -5.15 3.17 -2.20
N GLY A 133 -4.95 3.27 -3.51
CA GLY A 133 -4.96 4.55 -4.23
C GLY A 133 -6.26 5.31 -4.10
N VAL A 134 -7.38 4.61 -4.31
CA VAL A 134 -8.74 5.18 -4.19
C VAL A 134 -8.97 5.72 -2.78
N PHE A 135 -8.65 4.95 -1.74
CA PHE A 135 -8.86 5.38 -0.37
C PHE A 135 -7.93 6.53 0.04
N ILE A 136 -6.63 6.47 -0.26
CA ILE A 136 -5.70 7.57 0.04
C ILE A 136 -6.12 8.87 -0.66
N TYR A 137 -6.51 8.79 -1.93
CA TYR A 137 -7.01 9.95 -2.66
C TYR A 137 -8.31 10.47 -2.06
N GLY A 138 -9.25 9.56 -1.75
CA GLY A 138 -10.54 9.88 -1.14
C GLY A 138 -10.39 10.56 0.22
N ILE A 139 -9.44 10.11 1.04
CA ILE A 139 -9.08 10.72 2.33
C ILE A 139 -8.67 12.19 2.13
N TRP A 140 -7.74 12.46 1.21
CA TRP A 140 -7.29 13.82 0.93
C TRP A 140 -8.39 14.71 0.37
N ALA A 141 -9.12 14.21 -0.64
CA ALA A 141 -10.18 14.95 -1.31
C ALA A 141 -11.32 15.30 -0.34
N TYR A 142 -11.71 14.36 0.52
CA TYR A 142 -12.72 14.60 1.54
C TYR A 142 -12.23 15.62 2.57
N ALA A 143 -11.00 15.45 3.11
CA ALA A 143 -10.45 16.35 4.11
C ALA A 143 -10.31 17.79 3.60
N THR A 144 -9.92 17.96 2.34
CA THR A 144 -9.86 19.27 1.66
C THR A 144 -11.26 19.88 1.56
N ARG A 145 -12.25 19.12 1.07
CA ARG A 145 -13.63 19.61 0.88
C ARG A 145 -14.33 19.95 2.20
N ALA A 146 -14.06 19.18 3.25
CA ALA A 146 -14.65 19.36 4.57
C ALA A 146 -13.89 20.37 5.46
N GLY A 147 -12.81 20.98 4.97
CA GLY A 147 -12.02 21.94 5.73
C GLY A 147 -11.40 21.34 7.00
N LEU A 148 -10.88 20.11 6.89
CA LEU A 148 -10.26 19.36 7.99
C LEU A 148 -8.74 19.49 8.04
N LEU A 149 -8.15 20.08 6.99
CA LEU A 149 -6.71 20.33 6.89
C LEU A 149 -6.27 21.48 7.81
N LYS A 150 -4.99 21.47 8.19
CA LYS A 150 -4.31 22.60 8.84
C LYS A 150 -4.18 23.78 7.88
N GLU A 151 -4.00 24.99 8.43
CA GLU A 151 -3.89 26.24 7.66
C GLU A 151 -2.64 26.29 6.76
N ASP A 152 -1.62 25.50 7.07
CA ASP A 152 -0.39 25.35 6.29
C ASP A 152 -0.54 24.51 5.01
N ALA A 153 -1.66 23.79 4.86
CA ALA A 153 -1.98 22.98 3.69
C ALA A 153 -2.57 23.82 2.55
N ASP A 154 -1.84 24.84 2.10
CA ASP A 154 -2.27 25.73 1.01
C ASP A 154 -2.55 24.94 -0.30
N ALA A 155 -3.27 25.55 -1.24
CA ALA A 155 -3.69 24.95 -2.50
C ALA A 155 -2.52 24.35 -3.30
N MET A 156 -1.33 24.95 -3.21
CA MET A 156 -0.11 24.43 -3.84
C MET A 156 0.35 23.10 -3.24
N VAL A 157 0.33 22.98 -1.90
CA VAL A 157 0.69 21.75 -1.18
C VAL A 157 -0.32 20.65 -1.51
N SER A 158 -1.61 20.98 -1.47
CA SER A 158 -2.69 20.07 -1.86
C SER A 158 -2.57 19.57 -3.30
N ALA A 159 -2.17 20.43 -4.23
CA ALA A 159 -1.94 20.05 -5.63
C ALA A 159 -0.71 19.14 -5.79
N ALA A 160 0.37 19.39 -5.05
CA ALA A 160 1.57 18.55 -5.06
C ALA A 160 1.27 17.15 -4.51
N ILE A 161 0.59 17.06 -3.37
CA ILE A 161 0.17 15.80 -2.74
C ILE A 161 -0.73 15.01 -3.69
N ARG A 162 -1.71 15.66 -4.32
CA ARG A 162 -2.60 15.02 -5.29
C ARG A 162 -1.84 14.52 -6.52
N ARG A 163 -0.89 15.31 -7.05
CA ARG A 163 -0.07 14.93 -8.21
C ARG A 163 0.77 13.69 -7.91
N ARG A 164 1.40 13.63 -6.74
CA ARG A 164 2.14 12.46 -6.26
C ARG A 164 1.27 11.22 -6.22
N MET A 165 0.08 11.32 -5.61
CA MET A 165 -0.85 10.19 -5.49
C MET A 165 -1.33 9.68 -6.86
N VAL A 166 -1.74 10.58 -7.74
CA VAL A 166 -2.18 10.23 -9.10
C VAL A 166 -1.03 9.68 -9.92
N GLY A 167 0.17 10.26 -9.81
CA GLY A 167 1.37 9.77 -10.48
C GLY A 167 1.76 8.36 -10.04
N ALA A 168 1.76 8.09 -8.73
CA ALA A 168 2.02 6.76 -8.19
C ALA A 168 0.99 5.72 -8.67
N GLN A 169 -0.30 6.06 -8.63
CA GLN A 169 -1.36 5.17 -9.11
C GLN A 169 -1.33 4.95 -10.62
N ALA A 170 -0.97 5.97 -11.41
CA ALA A 170 -0.77 5.83 -12.84
C ALA A 170 0.40 4.88 -13.15
N LEU A 171 1.51 4.99 -12.42
CA LEU A 171 2.62 4.05 -12.55
C LEU A 171 2.19 2.62 -12.20
N TYR A 172 1.45 2.42 -11.10
CA TYR A 172 0.91 1.09 -10.78
C TYR A 172 -0.03 0.55 -11.85
N ALA A 173 -0.90 1.40 -12.42
CA ALA A 173 -1.79 1.01 -13.52
C ALA A 173 -1.01 0.63 -14.80
N VAL A 174 0.07 1.35 -15.12
CA VAL A 174 0.98 0.99 -16.21
C VAL A 174 1.62 -0.37 -15.93
N GLY A 175 2.11 -0.59 -14.71
CA GLY A 175 2.64 -1.90 -14.29
C GLY A 175 1.62 -3.02 -14.50
N ALA A 176 0.38 -2.81 -14.07
CA ALA A 176 -0.72 -3.76 -14.27
C ALA A 176 -1.00 -4.04 -15.75
N ALA A 177 -0.93 -3.03 -16.61
CA ALA A 177 -1.15 -3.18 -18.05
C ALA A 177 0.01 -3.90 -18.76
N LEU A 178 1.25 -3.75 -18.27
CA LEU A 178 2.44 -4.39 -18.86
C LEU A 178 2.38 -5.93 -18.80
N TRP A 179 1.59 -6.49 -17.89
CA TRP A 179 1.36 -7.93 -17.81
C TRP A 179 0.77 -8.52 -19.11
N ILE A 180 0.03 -7.73 -19.91
CA ILE A 180 -0.51 -8.14 -21.22
C ILE A 180 0.63 -8.59 -22.17
N PHE A 181 1.81 -7.98 -22.04
CA PHE A 181 2.98 -8.31 -22.85
C PHE A 181 3.85 -9.39 -22.20
N SER A 182 4.13 -9.24 -20.90
CA SER A 182 4.93 -10.21 -20.14
C SER A 182 4.78 -9.99 -18.63
N THR A 183 4.52 -11.07 -17.89
CA THR A 183 4.49 -11.07 -16.42
C THR A 183 5.82 -10.59 -15.83
N PHE A 184 6.95 -11.01 -16.42
CA PHE A 184 8.28 -10.58 -15.96
C PHE A 184 8.51 -9.08 -16.17
N LEU A 185 8.01 -8.51 -17.27
CA LEU A 185 8.12 -7.06 -17.52
C LEU A 185 7.29 -6.26 -16.51
N SER A 186 6.07 -6.73 -16.21
CA SER A 186 5.22 -6.15 -15.16
C SER A 186 5.91 -6.18 -13.81
N ILE A 187 6.49 -7.32 -13.42
CA ILE A 187 7.21 -7.49 -12.15
C ILE A 187 8.45 -6.58 -12.09
N ALA A 188 9.28 -6.58 -13.14
CA ALA A 188 10.47 -5.72 -13.18
C ALA A 188 10.10 -4.23 -13.08
N PHE A 189 9.05 -3.81 -13.78
CA PHE A 189 8.57 -2.43 -13.74
C PHE A 189 8.09 -2.04 -12.34
N ILE A 190 7.28 -2.87 -11.67
CA ILE A 190 6.80 -2.55 -10.32
C ILE A 190 7.95 -2.53 -9.29
N VAL A 191 8.93 -3.43 -9.39
CA VAL A 191 10.14 -3.39 -8.55
C VAL A 191 10.84 -2.04 -8.71
N LEU A 192 11.07 -1.60 -9.95
CA LEU A 192 11.73 -0.31 -10.22
C LEU A 192 10.94 0.89 -9.67
N VAL A 193 9.62 0.88 -9.86
CA VAL A 193 8.73 1.93 -9.33
C VAL A 193 8.78 1.97 -7.81
N GLN A 194 8.67 0.83 -7.13
CA GLN A 194 8.72 0.75 -5.67
C GLN A 194 10.09 1.16 -5.12
N LEU A 195 11.18 0.71 -5.74
CA LEU A 195 12.53 1.13 -5.36
C LEU A 195 12.72 2.63 -5.54
N ASN A 196 12.19 3.21 -6.62
CA ASN A 196 12.20 4.66 -6.81
C ASN A 196 11.44 5.39 -5.69
N PHE A 197 10.25 4.91 -5.30
CA PHE A 197 9.49 5.50 -4.20
C PHE A 197 10.16 5.33 -2.84
N ALA A 198 10.79 4.17 -2.59
CA ALA A 198 11.46 3.86 -1.32
C ALA A 198 12.79 4.60 -1.15
N ILE A 199 13.59 4.68 -2.21
CA ILE A 199 14.90 5.35 -2.21
C ILE A 199 14.75 6.87 -2.35
N ALA A 200 13.65 7.32 -3.00
CA ALA A 200 13.41 8.72 -3.35
C ALA A 200 14.69 9.39 -3.88
N PRO A 201 15.32 8.84 -4.94
CA PRO A 201 16.58 9.38 -5.42
C PRO A 201 16.39 10.86 -5.75
N ARG A 202 17.33 11.71 -5.31
CA ARG A 202 17.29 13.18 -5.47
C ARG A 202 17.48 13.64 -6.93
N VAL A 203 16.84 12.97 -7.89
CA VAL A 203 16.80 13.34 -9.29
C VAL A 203 15.65 14.33 -9.46
N ARG A 204 15.97 15.58 -9.81
CA ARG A 204 15.05 16.75 -9.86
C ARG A 204 13.71 16.53 -10.57
N PHE A 205 13.64 15.57 -11.51
CA PHE A 205 12.42 15.27 -12.28
C PHE A 205 11.45 14.33 -11.54
N LEU A 206 11.96 13.51 -10.60
CA LEU A 206 11.18 12.52 -9.84
C LEU A 206 10.80 13.04 -8.45
N SER A 207 11.45 14.09 -7.95
CA SER A 207 11.05 14.75 -6.69
C SER A 207 9.72 15.52 -6.79
N GLN A 208 9.16 15.68 -7.99
CA GLN A 208 7.86 16.34 -8.24
C GLN A 208 6.71 15.34 -8.51
N LEU A 209 7.00 14.04 -8.52
CA LEU A 209 6.05 12.92 -8.58
C LEU A 209 6.05 12.20 -7.23
#